data_AF-A0A1G0MBV2-F1
#
_entry.id   AF-A0A1G0MBV2-F1
#
_cell.length_a   1.000
_cell.length_b   1.000
_cell.length_c   1.000
_cell.angle_alpha   90.00
_cell.angle_beta   90.00
_cell.angle_gamma   90.00
#
_symmetry.space_group_name_H-M   'P 1'
#
loop_
_entity.id
_entity.type
_entity.pdbx_description
1 polymer ?
#
loop_
_entity_poly.entity_id
_entity_poly.type
_entity_poly.pdbx_seq_one_letter_code
_entity_poly.pdbx_strand_id
1 'polypeptide(L)'
;METVKLSSKGQFILPKSIRDRHHWEAGTEFVIIDRGSELVIKPTRVFPPTELEPPDTPSIYQGRPLSLEEMEQAVLSEAGRHK
;
A
#
# COMPACT_ATOMS: atom_id res chain seq x y z
N MET A 1 -3.27 -21.84 13.13
CA MET A 1 -3.67 -20.96 14.24
C MET A 1 -2.44 -20.77 15.10
N GLU A 2 -1.91 -19.56 15.17
CA GLU A 2 -0.74 -19.23 16.01
C GLU A 2 -1.24 -18.46 17.24
N THR A 3 -0.82 -18.86 18.43
CA THR A 3 -1.15 -18.18 19.69
C THR A 3 0.01 -17.30 20.11
N VAL A 4 -0.28 -16.06 20.52
CA VAL A 4 0.71 -15.13 21.07
C VAL A 4 0.44 -14.92 22.55
N LYS A 5 1.50 -14.77 23.34
CA LYS A 5 1.39 -14.44 24.76
C LYS A 5 1.51 -12.94 24.95
N LEU A 6 0.63 -12.38 25.78
CA LEU A 6 0.75 -11.01 26.24
C LEU A 6 1.84 -10.93 27.30
N SER A 7 2.77 -10.00 27.15
CA SER A 7 3.76 -9.69 28.17
C SER A 7 3.13 -8.95 29.34
N SER A 8 3.86 -8.86 30.46
CA SER A 8 3.46 -8.07 31.63
C SER A 8 3.23 -6.58 31.34
N LYS A 9 3.80 -6.07 30.24
CA LYS A 9 3.64 -4.69 29.78
C LYS A 9 2.46 -4.50 28.81
N GLY A 10 1.66 -5.54 28.57
CA GLY A 10 0.53 -5.47 27.63
C GLY A 10 0.95 -5.51 26.15
N GLN A 11 2.15 -6.00 25.84
CA GLN A 11 2.66 -6.13 24.47
C GLN A 11 2.67 -7.60 24.05
N PHE A 12 2.37 -7.89 22.78
CA PHE A 12 2.62 -9.20 22.17
C PHE A 12 3.48 -9.02 20.93
N ILE A 13 4.23 -10.06 20.59
CA ILE A 13 5.07 -10.06 19.38
C ILE A 13 4.22 -10.57 18.23
N LEU A 14 4.19 -9.81 17.13
CA LEU A 14 3.57 -10.27 15.91
C LEU A 14 4.48 -11.32 15.23
N PRO A 15 3.98 -12.55 14.99
CA PRO A 15 4.76 -13.61 14.39
C PRO A 15 5.34 -13.19 13.03
N LYS A 16 6.55 -13.68 12.73
CA LYS A 16 7.24 -13.37 11.46
C LYS A 16 6.43 -13.79 10.24
N SER A 17 5.75 -14.94 10.32
CA SER A 17 4.87 -15.47 9.26
C SER A 17 3.75 -14.51 8.85
N ILE A 18 3.25 -13.69 9.78
CA ILE A 18 2.21 -12.69 9.52
C ILE A 18 2.83 -11.42 8.94
N ARG A 19 3.96 -10.96 9.51
CA ARG A 19 4.70 -9.79 9.02
C ARG A 19 5.10 -9.94 7.56
N ASP A 20 5.71 -11.08 7.22
CA ASP A 20 6.21 -11.34 5.86
C ASP A 20 5.05 -11.42 4.84
N ARG A 21 3.92 -12.04 5.22
CA ARG A 21 2.74 -12.20 4.35
C ARG A 21 2.07 -10.86 4.01
N HIS A 22 2.09 -9.92 4.94
CA HIS A 22 1.47 -8.61 4.77
C HIS A 22 2.47 -7.49 4.47
N HIS A 23 3.75 -7.83 4.28
CA HIS A 23 4.85 -6.87 4.06
C HIS A 23 4.90 -5.77 5.13
N TRP A 24 4.66 -6.14 6.40
CA TRP A 24 4.71 -5.21 7.51
C TRP A 24 6.13 -5.09 8.06
N GLU A 25 6.71 -3.92 7.84
CA GLU A 25 8.06 -3.57 8.29
C GLU A 25 8.04 -2.89 9.66
N ALA A 26 9.23 -2.77 10.27
CA ALA A 26 9.40 -2.00 11.49
C ALA A 26 8.92 -0.55 11.28
N GLY A 27 8.15 -0.03 12.24
CA GLY A 27 7.53 1.30 12.13
C GLY A 27 6.13 1.30 11.48
N THR A 28 5.63 0.15 11.02
CA THR A 28 4.21 0.04 10.61
C THR A 28 3.32 0.35 11.82
N GLU A 29 2.48 1.37 11.70
CA GLU A 29 1.48 1.71 12.70
C GLU A 29 0.21 0.87 12.48
N PHE A 30 -0.48 0.53 13.58
CA PHE A 30 -1.68 -0.27 13.54
C PHE A 30 -2.80 0.37 14.35
N VAL A 31 -4.02 0.25 13.83
CA VAL A 31 -5.25 0.51 14.55
C VAL A 31 -5.75 -0.80 15.15
N ILE A 32 -6.01 -0.79 16.46
CA ILE A 32 -6.69 -1.88 17.17
C ILE A 32 -8.17 -1.50 17.29
N ILE A 33 -9.05 -2.32 16.73
CA ILE A 33 -10.49 -2.15 16.79
C ILE A 33 -11.06 -3.25 17.68
N ASP A 34 -11.69 -2.84 18.79
CA ASP A 34 -12.38 -3.74 19.70
C ASP A 34 -13.80 -4.04 19.20
N ARG A 35 -14.10 -5.32 18.97
CA ARG A 35 -15.44 -5.82 18.58
C ARG A 35 -16.07 -6.69 19.67
N GLY A 36 -15.60 -6.61 20.91
CA GLY A 36 -16.08 -7.36 22.06
C GLY A 36 -15.50 -8.78 22.13
N SER A 37 -15.92 -9.67 21.23
CA SER A 37 -15.41 -11.06 21.19
C SER A 37 -14.08 -11.19 20.46
N GLU A 38 -13.71 -10.18 19.66
CA GLU A 38 -12.53 -10.20 18.81
C GLU A 38 -11.86 -8.83 18.76
N LEU A 39 -10.53 -8.84 18.69
CA LEU A 39 -9.74 -7.67 18.36
C LEU A 39 -9.33 -7.74 16.90
N VAL A 40 -9.59 -6.67 16.15
CA VAL A 40 -9.18 -6.54 14.76
C VAL A 40 -8.01 -5.57 14.66
N ILE A 41 -6.88 -6.05 14.17
CA ILE A 41 -5.67 -5.25 13.97
C ILE A 41 -5.57 -4.94 12.47
N LYS A 42 -5.47 -3.66 12.13
CA LYS A 42 -5.29 -3.21 10.74
C LYS A 42 -4.14 -2.20 10.68
N PRO A 43 -3.29 -2.22 9.63
CA PRO A 43 -2.31 -1.17 9.45
C PRO A 43 -3.04 0.18 9.30
N THR A 44 -2.46 1.25 9.83
CA THR A 44 -2.97 2.60 9.57
C THR A 44 -2.88 2.85 8.06
N ARG A 45 -3.96 3.38 7.49
CA ARG A 45 -3.91 3.77 6.08
C ARG A 45 -3.12 5.08 6.00
N VAL A 46 -1.97 5.04 5.34
CA VAL A 46 -1.17 6.24 5.05
C VAL A 46 -1.96 7.19 4.13
N PHE A 47 -2.85 6.64 3.30
CA PHE A 47 -3.68 7.39 2.36
C PHE A 47 -5.17 7.14 2.62
N PRO A 48 -6.03 8.16 2.44
CA PRO A 48 -7.46 7.93 2.43
C PRO A 48 -7.83 6.92 1.32
N PRO A 49 -8.96 6.20 1.46
CA PRO A 49 -9.48 5.38 0.37
C PRO A 49 -9.58 6.24 -0.90
N THR A 50 -8.93 5.81 -1.98
CA THR A 50 -9.07 6.43 -3.30
C THR A 50 -9.99 5.55 -4.13
N GLU A 51 -11.01 6.15 -4.72
CA GLU A 51 -11.86 5.50 -5.69
C GLU A 51 -11.30 5.77 -7.09
N LEU A 52 -11.36 4.77 -7.97
CA LEU A 52 -10.99 4.99 -9.37
C LEU A 52 -12.05 5.86 -10.03
N GLU A 53 -11.59 6.83 -10.81
CA GLU A 53 -12.47 7.62 -11.65
C GLU A 53 -13.20 6.73 -12.67
N PRO A 54 -14.47 7.03 -13.00
CA PRO A 54 -15.20 6.35 -14.07
C PRO A 54 -14.42 6.32 -15.40
N PRO A 55 -14.57 5.28 -16.25
CA PRO A 55 -13.85 5.17 -17.53
C PRO A 55 -14.13 6.31 -18.52
N ASP A 56 -15.26 6.98 -18.37
CA ASP A 56 -15.72 8.13 -19.14
C ASP A 56 -15.22 9.48 -18.59
N THR A 57 -14.42 9.46 -17.52
CA THR A 57 -13.87 10.68 -16.93
C THR A 57 -12.96 11.38 -17.94
N PRO A 58 -13.21 12.66 -18.26
CA PRO A 58 -12.39 13.40 -19.19
C PRO A 58 -10.97 13.55 -18.64
N SER A 59 -9.98 13.39 -19.50
CA SER A 59 -8.58 13.53 -19.10
C SER A 59 -8.30 14.92 -18.53
N ILE A 60 -7.66 14.97 -17.35
CA ILE A 60 -7.14 16.21 -16.78
C ILE A 60 -5.94 16.76 -17.55
N TYR A 61 -5.39 15.99 -18.50
CA TYR A 61 -4.26 16.39 -19.32
C TYR A 61 -4.67 17.45 -20.36
N GLN A 62 -4.13 18.66 -20.22
CA GLN A 62 -4.40 19.79 -21.12
C GLN A 62 -3.36 19.95 -22.24
N GLY A 63 -2.35 19.09 -22.28
CA GLY A 63 -1.26 19.17 -23.25
C GLY A 63 -1.60 18.57 -24.61
N ARG A 64 -0.65 18.66 -25.55
CA ARG A 64 -0.77 17.99 -26.85
C ARG A 64 -0.68 16.47 -26.65
N PRO A 65 -1.61 15.67 -27.18
CA PRO A 65 -1.46 14.22 -27.15
C PRO A 65 -0.19 13.82 -27.90
N LEU A 66 0.54 12.86 -27.33
CA LEU A 66 1.73 12.29 -27.98
C LEU A 66 1.30 11.24 -29.00
N SER A 67 2.05 11.14 -30.10
CA SER A 67 1.95 9.98 -30.98
C SER A 67 2.56 8.74 -30.32
N LEU A 68 2.18 7.55 -30.78
CA LEU A 68 2.79 6.30 -30.30
C LEU A 68 4.32 6.30 -30.49
N GLU A 69 4.79 6.82 -31.62
CA GLU A 69 6.23 6.94 -31.91
C GLU A 69 6.92 7.87 -30.90
N GLU A 70 6.32 9.02 -30.58
CA GLU A 70 6.85 9.94 -29.56
C GLU A 70 6.89 9.29 -28.17
N MET A 71 5.87 8.48 -27.82
CA MET A 71 5.84 7.72 -26.56
C MET A 71 6.96 6.67 -26.50
N GLU A 72 7.14 5.89 -27.56
CA GLU A 72 8.19 4.87 -27.65
C GLU A 72 9.58 5.50 -27.53
N GLN A 73 9.84 6.60 -28.22
CA GLN A 73 11.11 7.33 -28.13
C GLN A 73 11.36 7.86 -26.72
N ALA A 74 10.33 8.37 -26.03
CA ALA A 74 10.45 8.82 -24.66
C ALA A 74 10.80 7.68 -23.69
N VAL A 75 10.12 6.54 -23.81
CA VAL A 75 10.40 5.35 -22.98
C VAL A 75 11.82 4.84 -23.19
N LEU A 76 12.28 4.74 -24.44
CA LEU A 76 13.65 4.31 -24.76
C LEU A 76 14.69 5.28 -24.21
N SER A 77 14.44 6.58 -24.34
CA SER A 77 15.33 7.63 -23.83
C SER A 77 15.48 7.57 -22.31
N GLU A 78 14.38 7.42 -21.57
CA GLU A 78 14.40 7.32 -20.11
C GLU A 78 14.97 5.99 -19.60
N ALA A 79 14.64 4.87 -20.25
CA ALA A 79 15.23 3.57 -19.91
C ALA A 79 16.76 3.56 -20.09
N GLY A 80 17.28 4.34 -21.04
CA GLY A 80 18.72 4.52 -21.25
C GLY A 80 19.42 5.39 -20.20
N ARG A 81 18.69 6.28 -19.49
CA ARG A 81 19.24 7.19 -18.47
C ARG A 81 19.57 6.51 -17.15
N HIS A 82 18.91 5.40 -16.83
CA HIS A 82 19.10 4.65 -15.58
C HIS A 82 20.03 3.44 -15.73
N LYS A 83 20.91 3.44 -16.74
CA LYS A 83 21.89 2.39 -17.03
C LYS A 83 23.30 2.87 -16.68
#